data_AF-A0A5P9FPX1-F1
#
_entry.id   AF-A0A5P9FPX1-F1
#
_cell.length_a   1.000
_cell.length_b   1.000
_cell.length_c   1.000
_cell.angle_alpha   90.00
_cell.angle_beta   90.00
_cell.angle_gamma   90.00
#
_symmetry.space_group_name_H-M   'P 1'
#
loop_
_entity.id
_entity.type
_entity.pdbx_description
1 polymer ?
#
loop_
_entity_poly.entity_id
_entity_poly.type
_entity_poly.pdbx_seq_one_letter_code
_entity_poly.pdbx_strand_id
1 'polypeptide(L)'
;MAIAPDQDELCNAPRPPIELGPTAYVRNGYRAILRIMAAKKWQETESCECYLTQIRWQEVVERSGEFVVSDDTRRPFDVSELRLLADALLAKRDQACAE
;
A
#
# COMPACT_ATOMS: atom_id res chain seq x y z
N MET A 1 1.08 1.31 -32.56
CA MET A 1 1.67 2.16 -31.52
C MET A 1 2.06 1.27 -30.36
N ALA A 2 3.36 1.03 -30.18
CA ALA A 2 3.85 0.40 -28.96
C ALA A 2 3.87 1.47 -27.89
N ILE A 3 2.93 1.40 -26.96
CA ILE A 3 2.95 2.23 -25.75
C ILE A 3 4.08 1.62 -24.91
N ALA A 4 5.22 2.30 -24.85
CA ALA A 4 6.21 1.97 -23.83
C ALA A 4 5.49 2.08 -22.48
N PRO A 5 5.56 1.08 -21.59
CA PRO A 5 4.97 1.22 -20.27
C PRO A 5 5.63 2.45 -19.64
N ASP A 6 4.79 3.41 -19.32
CA ASP A 6 5.19 4.63 -18.65
C ASP A 6 5.97 4.21 -17.40
N GLN A 7 7.14 4.80 -17.14
CA GLN A 7 7.94 4.45 -15.95
C GLN A 7 7.12 4.65 -14.65
N ASP A 8 6.04 5.43 -14.72
CA ASP A 8 5.02 5.65 -13.70
C ASP A 8 4.11 4.42 -13.44
N GLU A 9 3.93 3.53 -14.43
CA GLU A 9 3.19 2.26 -14.22
C GLU A 9 3.93 1.26 -13.34
N LEU A 10 5.26 1.39 -13.22
CA LEU A 10 6.10 0.46 -12.47
C LEU A 10 5.87 0.54 -10.96
N CYS A 11 5.36 1.67 -10.45
CA CYS A 11 5.12 1.85 -9.02
C CYS A 11 3.66 1.91 -8.59
N ASN A 12 2.87 0.98 -9.10
CA ASN A 12 1.50 0.78 -8.65
C ASN A 12 1.38 -0.34 -7.61
N ALA A 13 0.52 -0.12 -6.61
CA ALA A 13 0.23 -1.13 -5.61
C ALA A 13 -0.44 -2.35 -6.28
N PRO A 14 0.14 -3.55 -6.17
CA PRO A 14 -0.39 -4.76 -6.80
C PRO A 14 -1.84 -5.05 -6.36
N ARG A 15 -2.54 -5.86 -7.15
CA ARG A 15 -3.88 -6.29 -6.76
C ARG A 15 -3.79 -7.23 -5.54
N PRO A 16 -4.60 -7.00 -4.49
CA PRO A 16 -4.64 -7.88 -3.34
C PRO A 16 -5.21 -9.26 -3.72
N PRO A 17 -4.57 -10.37 -3.35
CA PRO A 17 -5.09 -11.70 -3.61
C PRO A 17 -6.41 -11.94 -2.86
N ILE A 18 -7.25 -12.79 -3.44
CA ILE A 18 -8.60 -13.04 -2.91
C ILE A 18 -8.59 -13.70 -1.53
N GLU A 19 -7.53 -14.45 -1.24
CA GLU A 19 -7.29 -15.14 0.04
C GLU A 19 -7.08 -14.19 1.22
N LEU A 20 -6.73 -12.92 0.99
CA LEU A 20 -6.52 -11.95 2.07
C LEU A 20 -7.81 -11.56 2.80
N GLY A 21 -8.96 -11.70 2.15
CA GLY A 21 -10.20 -11.34 2.83
C GLY A 21 -11.44 -11.62 2.00
N PRO A 22 -12.55 -11.97 2.67
CA PRO A 22 -13.79 -12.37 2.01
C PRO A 22 -14.42 -11.21 1.22
N THR A 23 -14.21 -9.97 1.65
CA THR A 23 -14.81 -8.78 1.04
C THR A 23 -13.77 -7.92 0.32
N ALA A 24 -14.22 -7.20 -0.71
CA ALA A 24 -13.38 -6.20 -1.38
C ALA A 24 -12.93 -5.10 -0.41
N TYR A 25 -13.76 -4.77 0.59
CA TYR A 25 -13.43 -3.81 1.63
C TYR A 25 -12.17 -4.22 2.40
N VAL A 26 -12.12 -5.44 2.92
CA VAL A 26 -10.98 -5.98 3.67
C VAL A 26 -9.72 -5.99 2.79
N ARG A 27 -9.83 -6.48 1.55
CA ARG A 27 -8.71 -6.52 0.60
C ARG A 27 -8.19 -5.11 0.24
N ASN A 28 -9.07 -4.13 0.14
CA ASN A 28 -8.68 -2.73 -0.06
C ASN A 28 -7.99 -2.13 1.17
N GLY A 29 -8.35 -2.57 2.38
CA GLY A 29 -7.61 -2.24 3.60
C GLY A 29 -6.18 -2.74 3.56
N TYR A 30 -5.97 -4.03 3.24
CA TYR A 30 -4.63 -4.58 3.06
C TYR A 30 -3.83 -3.85 1.97
N ARG A 31 -4.47 -3.49 0.86
CA ARG A 31 -3.81 -2.69 -0.19
C ARG A 31 -3.39 -1.30 0.31
N ALA A 32 -4.19 -0.66 1.17
CA ALA A 32 -3.82 0.62 1.77
C ALA A 32 -2.66 0.47 2.76
N ILE A 33 -2.66 -0.59 3.58
CA ILE A 33 -1.55 -0.92 4.50
C ILE A 33 -0.26 -1.16 3.72
N LEU A 34 -0.32 -1.91 2.62
CA LEU A 34 0.83 -2.10 1.71
C LEU A 34 1.40 -0.75 1.23
N ARG A 35 0.54 0.19 0.84
CA ARG A 35 0.97 1.53 0.42
C ARG A 35 1.65 2.31 1.55
N ILE A 36 1.11 2.23 2.77
CA ILE A 36 1.73 2.84 3.96
C ILE A 36 3.10 2.23 4.22
N MET A 37 3.22 0.90 4.19
CA MET A 37 4.49 0.22 4.42
C MET A 37 5.54 0.56 3.37
N ALA A 38 5.16 0.62 2.10
CA ALA A 38 6.07 1.03 1.03
C ALA A 38 6.57 2.46 1.20
N ALA A 39 5.69 3.39 1.57
CA ALA A 39 6.07 4.76 1.82
C ALA A 39 6.96 4.91 3.06
N LYS A 40 6.71 4.14 4.12
CA LYS A 40 7.61 4.08 5.29
C LYS A 40 8.98 3.53 4.92
N LYS A 41 9.06 2.47 4.11
CA LYS A 41 10.35 1.96 3.62
C LYS A 41 11.13 3.02 2.86
N TRP A 42 10.48 3.78 1.98
CA TRP A 42 11.12 4.92 1.33
C TRP A 42 11.66 5.94 2.35
N GLN A 43 10.93 6.26 3.41
CA GLN A 43 11.43 7.18 4.46
C GLN A 43 12.62 6.60 5.23
N GLU A 44 12.66 5.28 5.43
CA GLU A 44 13.75 4.60 6.15
C GLU A 44 15.01 4.45 5.29
N THR A 45 14.87 4.25 3.98
CA THR A 45 16.00 4.02 3.05
C THR A 45 16.38 5.25 2.24
N GLU A 46 15.52 6.27 2.21
CA GLU A 46 15.58 7.45 1.35
C GLU A 46 15.73 7.11 -0.15
N SER A 47 15.37 5.86 -0.53
CA SER A 47 15.52 5.34 -1.89
C SER A 47 14.21 5.46 -2.66
N CYS A 48 14.25 6.12 -3.81
CA CYS A 48 13.12 6.27 -4.73
C CYS A 48 12.71 4.97 -5.44
N GLU A 49 13.24 3.82 -5.00
CA GLU A 49 12.82 2.51 -5.47
C GLU A 49 11.34 2.23 -5.15
N CYS A 50 10.73 1.43 -6.01
CA CYS A 50 9.35 1.03 -5.79
C CYS A 50 9.22 -0.13 -4.81
N TYR A 51 8.99 0.18 -3.53
CA TYR A 51 8.74 -0.83 -2.50
C TYR A 51 7.36 -1.51 -2.58
N LEU A 52 6.41 -0.97 -3.36
CA LEU A 52 5.06 -1.52 -3.48
C LEU A 52 5.02 -2.96 -4.04
N THR A 53 5.98 -3.31 -4.89
CA THR A 53 6.11 -4.65 -5.48
C THR A 53 7.09 -5.54 -4.72
N GLN A 54 7.92 -4.96 -3.86
CA GLN A 54 8.92 -5.68 -3.06
C GLN A 54 8.35 -6.24 -1.75
N ILE A 55 7.32 -5.58 -1.19
CA ILE A 55 6.67 -6.04 0.05
C ILE A 55 5.71 -7.19 -0.27
N ARG A 56 5.87 -8.30 0.44
CA ARG A 56 5.00 -9.48 0.30
C ARG A 56 3.70 -9.26 1.07
N TRP A 57 2.59 -9.77 0.53
CA TRP A 57 1.29 -9.70 1.20
C TRP A 57 1.27 -10.35 2.59
N GLN A 58 2.08 -11.39 2.82
CA GLN A 58 2.24 -12.02 4.14
C GLN A 58 2.71 -11.01 5.19
N GLU A 59 3.72 -10.20 4.83
CA GLU A 59 4.27 -9.15 5.71
C GLU A 59 3.23 -8.05 5.99
N VAL A 60 2.41 -7.73 4.97
CA VAL A 60 1.28 -6.80 5.13
C VAL A 60 0.26 -7.34 6.13
N VAL A 61 -0.03 -8.65 6.11
CA VAL A 61 -0.95 -9.28 7.07
C VAL A 61 -0.35 -9.25 8.48
N GLU A 62 0.93 -9.59 8.63
CA GLU A 62 1.62 -9.55 9.93
C GLU A 62 1.59 -8.15 10.55
N ARG A 63 1.84 -7.11 9.75
CA ARG A 63 1.75 -5.71 10.21
C ARG A 63 0.34 -5.16 10.28
N SER A 64 -0.64 -5.81 9.65
CA SER A 64 -2.01 -5.30 9.62
C SER A 64 -2.65 -5.19 11.00
N GLY A 65 -2.18 -5.98 11.97
CA GLY A 65 -2.62 -5.93 13.36
C GLY A 65 -2.47 -4.54 13.99
N GLU A 66 -1.46 -3.76 13.57
CA GLU A 66 -1.24 -2.38 14.03
C GLU A 66 -2.30 -1.39 13.53
N PHE A 67 -3.05 -1.77 12.50
CA PHE A 67 -4.05 -0.94 11.82
C PHE A 67 -5.48 -1.41 12.07
N VAL A 68 -5.67 -2.46 12.88
CA VAL A 68 -7.00 -2.95 13.25
C VAL A 68 -7.65 -1.95 14.20
N VAL A 69 -8.82 -1.45 13.82
CA VAL A 69 -9.60 -0.47 14.60
C VAL A 69 -10.90 -1.07 15.16
N SER A 70 -11.27 -2.27 14.72
CA SER A 70 -12.50 -2.93 15.13
C SER A 70 -12.34 -4.45 15.16
N ASP A 71 -13.02 -5.09 16.12
CA ASP A 71 -13.14 -6.55 16.21
C ASP A 71 -14.08 -7.16 15.15
N ASP A 72 -14.77 -6.34 14.35
CA ASP A 72 -15.60 -6.86 13.25
C ASP A 72 -14.72 -7.42 12.11
N THR A 73 -14.71 -8.73 11.99
CA THR A 73 -14.04 -9.47 10.91
C THR A 73 -14.38 -9.01 9.48
N ARG A 74 -15.53 -8.35 9.27
CA ARG A 74 -15.94 -7.80 7.96
C ARG A 74 -15.47 -6.36 7.74
N ARG A 75 -15.14 -5.65 8.81
CA ARG A 75 -14.63 -4.27 8.82
C ARG A 75 -13.54 -4.10 9.90
N PRO A 76 -12.41 -4.82 9.78
CA PRO A 76 -11.34 -4.72 10.78
C PRO A 76 -10.58 -3.39 10.69
N PHE A 77 -10.63 -2.72 9.53
CA PHE A 77 -9.87 -1.51 9.23
C PHE A 77 -10.78 -0.33 8.92
N ASP A 78 -10.31 0.90 9.20
CA ASP A 78 -10.81 2.10 8.52
C ASP A 78 -10.07 2.29 7.20
N VAL A 79 -10.66 1.76 6.12
CA VAL A 79 -10.05 1.84 4.79
C VAL A 79 -9.93 3.28 4.29
N SER A 80 -10.80 4.18 4.75
CA SER A 80 -10.78 5.58 4.32
C SER A 80 -9.58 6.28 4.94
N GLU A 81 -9.39 6.11 6.24
CA GLU A 81 -8.26 6.68 6.98
C GLU A 81 -6.93 6.11 6.48
N LEU A 82 -6.84 4.79 6.28
CA LEU A 82 -5.63 4.17 5.74
C LEU A 82 -5.26 4.69 4.36
N ARG A 83 -6.26 4.96 3.51
CA ARG A 83 -6.01 5.53 2.17
C ARG A 83 -5.50 6.97 2.28
N LEU A 84 -6.13 7.80 3.10
CA LEU A 84 -5.66 9.17 3.31
C LEU A 84 -4.21 9.21 3.82
N LEU A 85 -3.88 8.35 4.79
CA LEU A 85 -2.52 8.23 5.31
C LEU A 85 -1.54 7.74 4.22
N ALA A 86 -1.92 6.70 3.47
CA ALA A 86 -1.11 6.17 2.37
C ALA A 86 -0.82 7.23 1.30
N ASP A 87 -1.85 7.94 0.84
CA ASP A 87 -1.73 8.97 -0.19
C ASP A 87 -0.89 10.15 0.31
N ALA A 88 -1.03 10.57 1.57
CA ALA A 88 -0.19 11.62 2.15
C ALA A 88 1.30 11.23 2.23
N LEU A 89 1.60 9.97 2.59
CA LEU A 89 2.98 9.49 2.67
C LEU A 89 3.60 9.31 1.28
N LEU A 90 2.85 8.76 0.33
CA LEU A 90 3.32 8.59 -1.05
C LEU A 90 3.51 9.95 -1.74
N ALA A 91 2.64 10.93 -1.51
CA ALA A 91 2.82 12.27 -2.05
C ALA A 91 4.12 12.93 -1.57
N LYS A 92 4.56 12.64 -0.33
CA LYS A 92 5.87 13.10 0.17
C LYS A 92 7.03 12.43 -0.58
N ARG A 93 6.92 11.12 -0.85
CA ARG A 93 7.89 10.41 -1.71
C ARG A 93 7.94 11.03 -3.09
N ASP A 94 6.79 11.18 -3.74
CA ASP A 94 6.73 11.70 -5.11
C ASP A 94 7.33 13.10 -5.20
N GLN A 95 7.12 13.95 -4.20
CA GLN A 95 7.79 15.26 -4.12
C GLN A 95 9.30 15.16 -3.94
N ALA A 96 9.78 14.22 -3.13
CA ALA A 96 11.21 14.04 -2.87
C ALA A 96 11.97 13.32 -4.00
N CYS A 97 11.26 12.51 -4.79
CA CYS A 97 11.80 11.70 -5.87
C CYS A 97 11.58 12.29 -7.27
N ALA A 98 10.92 13.44 -7.37
CA ALA A 98 10.66 14.15 -8.63
C ALA A 98 11.86 15.01 -9.10
N GLU A 99 13.08 14.75 -8.62
CA GLU A 99 14.31 15.47 -8.98
C GLU A 99 15.00 14.89 -10.22
#